data_AF-A0A853I5T9-F1
#
_entry.id   AF-A0A853I5T9-F1
#
_cell.length_a   1.000
_cell.length_b   1.000
_cell.length_c   1.000
_cell.angle_alpha   90.00
_cell.angle_beta   90.00
_cell.angle_gamma   90.00
#
_symmetry.space_group_name_H-M   'P 1'
#
loop_
_entity.id
_entity.type
_entity.pdbx_description
1 polymer ?
#
loop_
_entity_poly.entity_id
_entity_poly.type
_entity_poly.pdbx_seq_one_letter_code
_entity_poly.pdbx_strand_id
1 'polypeptide(L)'
;MLNNSYYSETAYRGHRIPRQRPYSKKNGILYKMQDMHTKMALRLPWGNYANIDSAQIIDSGFEIANDPERKNPESFAKKVSWNHECLKIDNSHWLLEGLAFLTAVFGSRFVIGITLIVVFLVGVETYITKDRISDFIITILFCLLLIHLISHYVMPIFLEKIEQFFVVDRGCGLFRKTGMVRKHVTGKQYFEAPFTEFDATLINMPDINGLPRYQLTLVHRYQPISFNVPIGLEGVLDGRFRLADWDTLQRFMDISLPLPDIPQLEPFRALDPVTAEYDKAGKRGRPDDYWANLSHDDWFKNHEPELRKAITSFYWQGLKDYMAGKVPGREEEDQIARSRWCSMKWKG
;
A
#
# COMPACT_ATOMS: atom_id res chain seq x y z
N MET A 1 -32.26 12.64 -7.86
CA MET A 1 -32.06 11.28 -8.38
C MET A 1 -30.61 11.23 -8.85
N LEU A 2 -29.74 10.50 -8.14
CA LEU A 2 -28.32 10.43 -8.48
C LEU A 2 -28.17 9.88 -9.91
N ASN A 3 -27.35 10.55 -10.70
CA ASN A 3 -27.13 10.31 -12.12
C ASN A 3 -26.71 8.84 -12.37
N ASN A 4 -27.63 8.03 -12.89
CA ASN A 4 -27.52 6.56 -12.97
C ASN A 4 -26.50 6.05 -14.01
N SER A 5 -25.68 6.93 -14.59
CA SER A 5 -24.70 6.62 -15.64
C SER A 5 -23.24 6.58 -15.18
N TYR A 6 -22.90 7.20 -14.03
CA TYR A 6 -21.50 7.33 -13.61
C TYR A 6 -20.99 6.15 -12.76
N TYR A 7 -21.77 5.72 -11.77
CA TYR A 7 -21.44 4.56 -10.94
C TYR A 7 -22.19 3.32 -11.40
N SER A 8 -21.51 2.17 -11.37
CA SER A 8 -22.13 0.86 -11.59
C SER A 8 -23.13 0.54 -10.48
N GLU A 9 -24.13 -0.30 -10.78
CA GLU A 9 -25.03 -0.88 -9.78
C GLU A 9 -24.28 -1.73 -8.74
N THR A 10 -23.13 -2.27 -9.12
CA THR A 10 -22.24 -3.07 -8.24
C THR A 10 -21.33 -2.21 -7.36
N ALA A 11 -21.35 -0.88 -7.52
CA ALA A 11 -20.52 0.02 -6.75
C ALA A 11 -20.80 -0.09 -5.24
N TYR A 12 -19.74 0.00 -4.44
CA TYR A 12 -19.82 -0.26 -3.02
C TYR A 12 -20.61 0.85 -2.29
N ARG A 13 -21.50 0.44 -1.40
CA ARG A 13 -22.27 1.31 -0.50
C ARG A 13 -22.21 0.75 0.92
N GLY A 14 -21.64 1.49 1.86
CA GLY A 14 -21.41 1.02 3.23
C GLY A 14 -22.70 0.65 3.96
N HIS A 15 -23.78 1.40 3.72
CA HIS A 15 -25.10 1.12 4.29
C HIS A 15 -25.82 -0.09 3.66
N ARG A 16 -25.32 -0.64 2.54
CA ARG A 16 -25.98 -1.72 1.77
C ARG A 16 -25.02 -2.84 1.37
N ILE A 17 -24.16 -3.28 2.29
CA ILE A 17 -23.29 -4.44 2.05
C ILE A 17 -24.17 -5.70 1.79
N PRO A 18 -24.02 -6.38 0.64
CA PRO A 18 -24.85 -7.53 0.28
C PRO A 18 -24.47 -8.78 1.08
N ARG A 19 -25.42 -9.72 1.18
CA ARG A 19 -25.14 -11.06 1.73
C ARG A 19 -24.10 -11.76 0.85
N GLN A 20 -23.10 -12.35 1.48
CA GLN A 20 -21.96 -12.96 0.83
C GLN A 20 -22.20 -14.45 0.61
N ARG A 21 -21.41 -15.05 -0.28
CA ARG A 21 -21.45 -16.50 -0.51
C ARG A 21 -20.99 -17.24 0.75
N PRO A 22 -21.46 -18.48 0.99
CA PRO A 22 -21.01 -19.27 2.12
C PRO A 22 -19.48 -19.41 2.14
N TYR A 23 -18.90 -19.22 3.31
CA TYR A 23 -17.49 -19.49 3.53
C TYR A 23 -17.26 -21.00 3.48
N SER A 24 -16.24 -21.41 2.73
CA SER A 24 -15.81 -22.81 2.67
C SER A 24 -14.31 -22.88 2.88
N LYS A 25 -13.87 -23.64 3.88
CA LYS A 25 -12.46 -23.94 4.08
C LYS A 25 -11.99 -24.79 2.90
N LYS A 26 -11.02 -24.26 2.15
CA LYS A 26 -10.46 -24.92 0.97
C LYS A 26 -9.12 -25.55 1.30
N ASN A 27 -8.88 -26.72 0.71
CA ASN A 27 -7.65 -27.48 0.86
C ASN A 27 -6.63 -27.08 -0.21
N GLY A 28 -5.36 -27.00 0.16
CA GLY A 28 -4.26 -26.67 -0.75
C GLY A 28 -3.17 -25.84 -0.07
N ILE A 29 -1.94 -25.90 -0.59
CA ILE A 29 -0.78 -25.21 0.01
C ILE A 29 -1.02 -23.70 0.06
N LEU A 30 -1.48 -23.10 -1.04
CA LEU A 30 -1.77 -21.66 -1.12
C LEU A 30 -2.85 -21.21 -0.13
N TYR A 31 -3.91 -22.01 0.05
CA TYR A 31 -4.95 -21.74 1.04
C TYR A 31 -4.43 -21.86 2.46
N LYS A 32 -3.58 -22.85 2.76
CA LYS A 32 -2.94 -22.99 4.08
C LYS A 32 -2.02 -21.81 4.40
N MET A 33 -1.26 -21.33 3.41
CA MET A 33 -0.42 -20.14 3.57
C MET A 33 -1.27 -18.90 3.88
N GLN A 34 -2.33 -18.66 3.10
CA GLN A 34 -3.25 -17.55 3.36
C GLN A 34 -3.93 -17.66 4.73
N ASP A 35 -4.40 -18.86 5.10
CA ASP A 35 -5.06 -19.12 6.37
C ASP A 35 -4.11 -18.86 7.55
N MET A 36 -2.84 -19.28 7.45
CA MET A 36 -1.79 -18.96 8.42
C MET A 36 -1.59 -17.45 8.58
N HIS A 37 -1.50 -16.71 7.47
CA HIS A 37 -1.41 -15.24 7.50
C HIS A 37 -2.63 -14.62 8.19
N THR A 38 -3.85 -15.05 7.85
CA THR A 38 -5.08 -14.51 8.46
C THR A 38 -5.24 -14.90 9.93
N LYS A 39 -4.73 -16.06 10.35
CA LYS A 39 -4.72 -16.50 11.75
C LYS A 39 -3.75 -15.72 12.63
N MET A 40 -2.76 -15.06 12.06
CA MET A 40 -1.86 -14.14 12.77
C MET A 40 -2.32 -12.68 12.66
N ALA A 41 -3.30 -12.40 11.79
CA ALA A 41 -3.79 -11.07 11.53
C ALA A 41 -4.99 -10.68 12.40
N LEU A 42 -5.14 -9.38 12.59
CA LEU A 42 -6.32 -8.77 13.19
C LEU A 42 -7.28 -8.34 12.08
N ARG A 43 -8.46 -8.94 12.00
CA ARG A 43 -9.46 -8.56 10.99
C ARG A 43 -10.18 -7.27 11.39
N LEU A 44 -10.35 -6.38 10.42
CA LEU A 44 -10.92 -5.05 10.62
C LEU A 44 -12.44 -5.03 10.34
N PRO A 45 -13.21 -4.17 11.03
CA PRO A 45 -14.66 -4.05 10.82
C PRO A 45 -15.00 -3.39 9.48
N TRP A 46 -16.18 -3.69 8.95
CA TRP A 46 -16.70 -3.11 7.70
C TRP A 46 -17.81 -2.07 7.91
N GLY A 47 -17.78 -1.03 7.08
CA GLY A 47 -18.92 -0.16 6.75
C GLY A 47 -19.37 0.83 7.83
N ASN A 48 -18.79 0.81 9.03
CA ASN A 48 -19.01 1.81 10.05
C ASN A 48 -17.77 2.72 10.17
N TYR A 49 -17.91 3.97 9.74
CA TYR A 49 -16.78 4.87 9.55
C TYR A 49 -16.50 5.71 10.79
N ALA A 50 -15.23 5.84 11.14
CA ALA A 50 -14.75 6.80 12.12
C ALA A 50 -14.78 8.24 11.58
N ASN A 51 -14.72 8.38 10.24
CA ASN A 51 -14.54 9.67 9.55
C ASN A 51 -13.23 10.35 9.96
N ILE A 52 -12.17 9.55 10.07
CA ILE A 52 -10.82 10.03 10.39
C ILE A 52 -9.94 9.66 9.21
N ASP A 53 -9.35 10.68 8.57
CA ASP A 53 -8.42 10.49 7.46
C ASP A 53 -7.04 10.01 7.95
N SER A 54 -6.31 9.34 7.08
CA SER A 54 -4.96 8.87 7.39
C SER A 54 -3.95 10.02 7.38
N ALA A 55 -3.20 10.14 8.47
CA ALA A 55 -2.08 11.07 8.55
C ALA A 55 -0.99 10.75 7.52
N GLN A 56 -0.66 9.47 7.31
CA GLN A 56 0.38 9.06 6.36
C GLN A 56 -0.03 9.32 4.90
N ILE A 57 -1.31 9.14 4.58
CA ILE A 57 -1.82 9.52 3.27
C ILE A 57 -1.67 11.02 3.09
N ILE A 58 -2.13 11.83 4.04
CA ILE A 58 -2.08 13.28 3.90
C ILE A 58 -0.63 13.76 3.75
N ASP A 59 0.29 13.25 4.58
CA ASP A 59 1.71 13.59 4.54
C ASP A 59 2.34 13.33 3.16
N SER A 60 2.18 12.11 2.64
CA SER A 60 2.66 11.74 1.29
C SER A 60 1.88 12.43 0.15
N GLY A 61 0.77 13.10 0.46
CA GLY A 61 -0.10 13.74 -0.52
C GLY A 61 0.29 15.15 -0.90
N PHE A 62 1.12 15.81 -0.11
CA PHE A 62 1.54 17.17 -0.40
C PHE A 62 2.30 17.29 -1.72
N GLU A 63 3.05 16.26 -2.13
CA GLU A 63 3.70 16.23 -3.45
C GLU A 63 2.67 16.32 -4.58
N ILE A 64 1.56 15.58 -4.47
CA ILE A 64 0.47 15.57 -5.44
C ILE A 64 -0.30 16.90 -5.45
N ALA A 65 -0.54 17.49 -4.27
CA ALA A 65 -1.23 18.78 -4.17
C ALA A 65 -0.39 19.96 -4.71
N ASN A 66 0.94 19.83 -4.71
CA ASN A 66 1.85 20.84 -5.25
C ASN A 66 2.21 20.63 -6.72
N ASP A 67 1.78 19.53 -7.35
CA ASP A 67 2.06 19.24 -8.76
C ASP A 67 1.36 20.28 -9.68
N PRO A 68 2.10 21.00 -10.54
CA PRO A 68 1.52 21.97 -11.47
C PRO A 68 0.49 21.37 -12.43
N GLU A 69 0.62 20.08 -12.78
CA GLU A 69 -0.29 19.38 -13.68
C GLU A 69 -1.67 19.14 -13.08
N ARG A 70 -1.84 19.29 -11.76
CA ARG A 70 -3.13 19.15 -11.06
C ARG A 70 -4.21 20.08 -11.63
N LYS A 71 -3.81 21.19 -12.24
CA LYS A 71 -4.72 22.16 -12.89
C LYS A 71 -5.48 21.59 -14.08
N ASN A 72 -5.04 20.44 -14.62
CA ASN A 72 -5.80 19.65 -15.59
C ASN A 72 -6.11 18.27 -15.00
N PRO A 73 -7.21 18.16 -14.21
CA PRO A 73 -7.53 16.94 -13.46
C PRO A 73 -7.69 15.69 -14.34
N GLU A 74 -8.20 15.79 -15.56
CA GLU A 74 -8.42 14.63 -16.43
C GLU A 74 -7.11 14.03 -16.95
N SER A 75 -6.15 14.86 -17.36
CA SER A 75 -4.82 14.37 -17.75
C SER A 75 -4.04 13.89 -16.55
N PHE A 76 -4.15 14.60 -15.42
CA PHE A 76 -3.44 14.29 -14.20
C PHE A 76 -3.89 12.94 -13.60
N ALA A 77 -5.19 12.63 -13.67
CA ALA A 77 -5.76 11.37 -13.20
C ALA A 77 -5.11 10.12 -13.86
N LYS A 78 -4.58 10.26 -15.08
CA LYS A 78 -3.91 9.15 -15.79
C LYS A 78 -2.53 8.84 -15.24
N LYS A 79 -1.84 9.86 -14.68
CA LYS A 79 -0.47 9.78 -14.19
C LYS A 79 -0.37 9.31 -12.75
N VAL A 80 -1.31 9.73 -11.90
CA VAL A 80 -1.30 9.38 -10.48
C VAL A 80 -1.80 7.96 -10.22
N SER A 81 -1.30 7.36 -9.14
CA SER A 81 -1.73 6.03 -8.67
C SER A 81 -3.11 6.07 -8.01
N TRP A 82 -3.50 7.21 -7.43
CA TRP A 82 -4.80 7.37 -6.76
C TRP A 82 -5.53 8.60 -7.30
N ASN A 83 -6.68 8.36 -7.94
CA ASN A 83 -7.57 9.40 -8.45
C ASN A 83 -9.01 9.15 -7.97
N HIS A 84 -9.95 9.99 -8.41
CA HIS A 84 -11.38 9.85 -8.08
C HIS A 84 -12.05 8.54 -8.54
N GLU A 85 -11.50 7.82 -9.53
CA GLU A 85 -12.11 6.60 -10.04
C GLU A 85 -11.50 5.33 -9.42
N CYS A 86 -10.21 5.36 -9.11
CA CYS A 86 -9.48 4.18 -8.64
C CYS A 86 -8.23 4.49 -7.81
N LEU A 87 -7.85 3.50 -7.00
CA LEU A 87 -6.53 3.37 -6.40
C LEU A 87 -5.80 2.20 -7.06
N LYS A 88 -4.75 2.48 -7.82
CA LYS A 88 -3.92 1.50 -8.51
C LYS A 88 -3.03 0.76 -7.50
N ILE A 89 -2.90 -0.56 -7.65
CA ILE A 89 -2.15 -1.44 -6.72
C ILE A 89 -0.90 -2.05 -7.36
N ASP A 90 -0.86 -2.22 -8.68
CA ASP A 90 0.20 -2.96 -9.34
C ASP A 90 1.00 -2.07 -10.29
N ASN A 91 2.09 -1.54 -9.74
CA ASN A 91 3.21 -1.02 -10.50
C ASN A 91 4.31 -2.07 -10.35
N SER A 92 4.39 -3.06 -11.26
CA SER A 92 5.31 -4.17 -11.04
C SER A 92 6.76 -3.70 -11.21
N HIS A 93 7.48 -3.57 -10.09
CA HIS A 93 8.90 -3.20 -10.09
C HIS A 93 9.84 -4.41 -10.16
N TRP A 94 9.36 -5.64 -10.43
CA TRP A 94 10.17 -6.87 -10.26
C TRP A 94 11.57 -6.82 -10.90
N LEU A 95 11.71 -6.18 -12.06
CA LEU A 95 13.00 -5.97 -12.71
C LEU A 95 13.85 -4.93 -11.97
N LEU A 96 13.25 -3.82 -11.55
CA LEU A 96 13.89 -2.79 -10.73
C LEU A 96 14.29 -3.33 -9.35
N GLU A 97 13.42 -4.13 -8.70
CA GLU A 97 13.69 -4.83 -7.44
C GLU A 97 14.83 -5.84 -7.61
N GLY A 98 14.84 -6.60 -8.71
CA GLY A 98 15.93 -7.52 -9.04
C GLY A 98 17.26 -6.78 -9.25
N LEU A 99 17.24 -5.67 -9.99
CA LEU A 99 18.42 -4.82 -10.20
C LEU A 99 18.89 -4.16 -8.90
N ALA A 100 17.96 -3.68 -8.07
CA ALA A 100 18.25 -3.11 -6.76
C ALA A 100 18.85 -4.15 -5.80
N PHE A 101 18.34 -5.39 -5.82
CA PHE A 101 18.91 -6.50 -5.07
C PHE A 101 20.35 -6.78 -5.49
N LEU A 102 20.61 -6.91 -6.80
CA LEU A 102 21.98 -7.10 -7.31
C LEU A 102 22.89 -5.93 -6.92
N THR A 103 22.39 -4.70 -7.05
CA THR A 103 23.08 -3.48 -6.65
C THR A 103 23.44 -3.50 -5.16
N ALA A 104 22.53 -3.95 -4.30
CA ALA A 104 22.77 -4.08 -2.86
C ALA A 104 23.80 -5.16 -2.53
N VAL A 105 23.72 -6.34 -3.19
CA VAL A 105 24.68 -7.44 -2.98
C VAL A 105 26.09 -7.01 -3.38
N PHE A 106 26.27 -6.54 -4.61
CA PHE A 106 27.58 -6.15 -5.13
C PHE A 106 28.08 -4.85 -4.52
N GLY A 107 27.20 -3.93 -4.14
CA GLY A 107 27.54 -2.68 -3.45
C GLY A 107 27.76 -2.82 -1.94
N SER A 108 27.61 -4.02 -1.38
CA SER A 108 27.76 -4.23 0.07
C SER A 108 29.21 -4.11 0.53
N ARG A 109 29.41 -3.50 1.71
CA ARG A 109 30.73 -3.36 2.36
C ARG A 109 31.35 -4.71 2.74
N PHE A 110 30.52 -5.72 2.96
CA PHE A 110 30.96 -7.07 3.28
C PHE A 110 31.61 -7.76 2.07
N VAL A 111 30.98 -7.71 0.90
CA VAL A 111 31.49 -8.33 -0.33
C VAL A 111 32.81 -7.71 -0.77
N ILE A 112 32.95 -6.38 -0.68
CA ILE A 112 34.22 -5.72 -0.99
C ILE A 112 35.32 -6.09 0.01
N GLY A 113 35.00 -6.20 1.30
CA GLY A 113 35.97 -6.63 2.31
C GLY A 113 36.56 -8.02 2.00
N ILE A 114 35.70 -8.98 1.65
CA ILE A 114 36.13 -10.31 1.21
C ILE A 114 36.97 -10.22 -0.07
N THR A 115 36.52 -9.45 -1.06
CA THR A 115 37.22 -9.31 -2.34
C THR A 115 38.64 -8.77 -2.14
N LEU A 116 38.82 -7.74 -1.31
CA LEU A 116 40.13 -7.17 -1.00
C LEU A 116 41.05 -8.16 -0.27
N ILE A 117 40.52 -8.95 0.65
CA ILE A 117 41.30 -10.01 1.33
C ILE A 117 41.76 -11.06 0.33
N VAL A 118 40.88 -11.52 -0.56
CA VAL A 118 41.22 -12.51 -1.60
C VAL A 118 42.25 -11.94 -2.57
N VAL A 119 42.10 -10.69 -3.02
CA VAL A 119 43.09 -10.00 -3.86
C VAL A 119 44.46 -9.96 -3.18
N PHE A 120 44.51 -9.63 -1.88
CA PHE A 120 45.74 -9.60 -1.13
C PHE A 120 46.40 -10.98 -1.05
N LEU A 121 45.65 -12.03 -0.70
CA LEU A 121 46.16 -13.39 -0.59
C LEU A 121 46.69 -13.92 -1.93
N VAL A 122 45.91 -13.77 -3.00
CA VAL A 122 46.32 -14.18 -4.35
C VAL A 122 47.52 -13.36 -4.84
N GLY A 123 47.56 -12.07 -4.53
CA GLY A 123 48.69 -11.20 -4.87
C GLY A 123 49.99 -11.64 -4.18
N VAL A 124 49.92 -12.02 -2.89
CA VAL A 124 51.07 -12.57 -2.14
C VAL A 124 51.54 -13.88 -2.75
N GLU A 125 50.62 -14.80 -3.06
CA GLU A 125 50.95 -16.08 -3.70
C GLU A 125 51.61 -15.88 -5.07
N THR A 126 51.07 -14.98 -5.89
CA THR A 126 51.63 -14.61 -7.21
C THR A 126 53.06 -14.12 -7.08
N TYR A 127 53.30 -13.22 -6.12
CA TYR A 127 54.62 -12.64 -5.89
C TYR A 127 55.66 -13.73 -5.52
N ILE A 128 55.24 -14.73 -4.74
CA ILE A 128 56.11 -15.83 -4.30
C ILE A 128 56.35 -16.85 -5.42
N THR A 129 55.29 -17.27 -6.11
CA THR A 129 55.32 -18.41 -7.04
C THR A 129 55.61 -18.04 -8.49
N LYS A 130 55.38 -16.77 -8.88
CA LYS A 130 55.42 -16.26 -10.26
C LYS A 130 54.52 -17.05 -11.23
N ASP A 131 53.43 -17.61 -10.72
CA ASP A 131 52.46 -18.34 -11.53
C ASP A 131 51.63 -17.40 -12.41
N ARG A 132 51.22 -17.87 -13.59
CA ARG A 132 50.35 -17.13 -14.53
C ARG A 132 48.87 -17.34 -14.27
N ILE A 133 48.48 -18.39 -13.55
CA ILE A 133 47.07 -18.63 -13.19
C ILE A 133 46.56 -17.52 -12.26
N SER A 134 47.44 -16.98 -11.43
CA SER A 134 47.10 -15.93 -10.48
C SER A 134 46.87 -14.56 -11.14
N ASP A 135 47.52 -14.25 -12.27
CA ASP A 135 47.23 -13.05 -13.07
C ASP A 135 45.77 -13.06 -13.60
N PHE A 136 45.28 -14.22 -14.02
CA PHE A 136 43.89 -14.40 -14.44
C PHE A 136 42.92 -14.18 -13.27
N ILE A 137 43.26 -14.71 -12.09
CA ILE A 137 42.45 -14.53 -10.87
C ILE A 137 42.45 -13.05 -10.44
N ILE A 138 43.59 -12.37 -10.48
CA ILE A 138 43.69 -10.92 -10.18
C ILE A 138 42.81 -10.12 -11.14
N THR A 139 42.79 -10.47 -12.42
CA THR A 139 41.93 -9.81 -13.42
C THR A 139 40.45 -9.97 -13.08
N ILE A 140 40.02 -11.18 -12.71
CA ILE A 140 38.64 -11.44 -12.27
C ILE A 140 38.29 -10.61 -11.03
N LEU A 141 39.19 -10.57 -10.05
CA LEU A 141 38.96 -9.82 -8.81
C LEU A 141 38.93 -8.30 -9.05
N PHE A 142 39.73 -7.79 -9.99
CA PHE A 142 39.66 -6.40 -10.42
C PHE A 142 38.34 -6.08 -11.12
N CYS A 143 37.82 -6.99 -11.95
CA CYS A 143 36.47 -6.87 -12.51
C CYS A 143 35.39 -6.83 -11.41
N LEU A 144 35.51 -7.66 -10.36
CA LEU A 144 34.59 -7.62 -9.22
C LEU A 144 34.69 -6.32 -8.43
N LEU A 145 35.89 -5.74 -8.28
CA LEU A 145 36.08 -4.42 -7.68
C LEU A 145 35.39 -3.32 -8.50
N LEU A 146 35.52 -3.35 -9.83
CA LEU A 146 34.82 -2.41 -10.71
C LEU A 146 33.30 -2.55 -10.61
N ILE A 147 32.79 -3.79 -10.59
CA ILE A 147 31.36 -4.07 -10.40
C ILE A 147 30.89 -3.52 -9.05
N HIS A 148 31.67 -3.66 -7.98
CA HIS A 148 31.37 -3.06 -6.68
C HIS A 148 31.25 -1.55 -6.75
N LEU A 149 32.25 -0.87 -7.34
CA LEU A 149 32.25 0.60 -7.47
C LEU A 149 31.05 1.09 -8.28
N ILE A 150 30.75 0.45 -9.41
CA ILE A 150 29.58 0.79 -10.23
C ILE A 150 28.29 0.55 -9.45
N SER A 151 28.18 -0.58 -8.76
CA SER A 151 26.97 -0.93 -7.97
C SER A 151 26.79 0.00 -6.77
N HIS A 152 27.86 0.44 -6.12
CA HIS A 152 27.75 1.29 -4.94
C HIS A 152 27.47 2.75 -5.28
N TYR A 153 28.13 3.28 -6.33
CA TYR A 153 28.11 4.72 -6.62
C TYR A 153 27.24 5.11 -7.81
N VAL A 154 27.14 4.28 -8.85
CA VAL A 154 26.50 4.66 -10.12
C VAL A 154 25.09 4.09 -10.24
N MET A 155 24.92 2.80 -9.92
CA MET A 155 23.65 2.10 -10.08
C MET A 155 22.49 2.70 -9.27
N PRO A 156 22.65 3.17 -8.01
CA PRO A 156 21.54 3.75 -7.26
C PRO A 156 20.95 5.00 -7.95
N ILE A 157 21.83 5.88 -8.43
CA ILE A 157 21.46 7.10 -9.17
C ILE A 157 20.77 6.75 -10.49
N PHE A 158 21.25 5.71 -11.17
CA PHE A 158 20.66 5.24 -12.42
C PHE A 158 19.27 4.65 -12.20
N LEU A 159 19.11 3.78 -11.17
CA LEU A 159 17.85 3.13 -10.84
C LEU A 159 16.74 4.13 -10.49
N GLU A 160 17.06 5.17 -9.73
CA GLU A 160 16.13 6.26 -9.38
C GLU A 160 15.60 6.97 -10.64
N LYS A 161 16.46 7.23 -11.63
CA LYS A 161 16.06 7.91 -12.88
C LYS A 161 15.20 7.07 -13.80
N ILE A 162 15.42 5.76 -13.82
CA ILE A 162 14.73 4.85 -14.74
C ILE A 162 13.47 4.22 -14.14
N GLU A 163 13.27 4.33 -12.82
CA GLU A 163 12.12 3.77 -12.11
C GLU A 163 10.79 4.02 -12.83
N GLN A 164 10.57 5.25 -13.26
CA GLN A 164 9.38 5.67 -14.01
C GLN A 164 9.13 4.89 -15.31
N PHE A 165 10.16 4.35 -15.98
CA PHE A 165 10.04 3.58 -17.22
C PHE A 165 9.73 2.10 -16.97
N PHE A 166 10.03 1.60 -15.77
CA PHE A 166 9.79 0.20 -15.39
C PHE A 166 8.48 0.01 -14.63
N VAL A 167 7.80 1.11 -14.27
CA VAL A 167 6.42 1.08 -13.78
C VAL A 167 5.48 0.65 -14.91
N VAL A 168 5.02 -0.60 -14.85
CA VAL A 168 3.99 -1.12 -15.75
C VAL A 168 2.66 -1.05 -15.01
N ASP A 169 1.77 -0.15 -15.45
CA ASP A 169 0.38 -0.14 -15.03
C ASP A 169 -0.31 -1.37 -15.62
N ARG A 170 -0.51 -2.39 -14.78
CA ARG A 170 -1.23 -3.60 -15.19
C ARG A 170 -2.75 -3.40 -15.14
N GLY A 171 -3.30 -2.22 -14.90
CA GLY A 171 -4.75 -2.01 -14.77
C GLY A 171 -5.34 -2.70 -13.53
N CYS A 172 -4.51 -2.90 -12.50
CA CYS A 172 -4.90 -3.49 -11.23
C CYS A 172 -5.08 -2.41 -10.17
N GLY A 173 -6.09 -2.55 -9.34
CA GLY A 173 -6.50 -1.51 -8.42
C GLY A 173 -7.83 -1.78 -7.75
N LEU A 174 -8.22 -0.89 -6.84
CA LEU A 174 -9.58 -0.79 -6.35
C LEU A 174 -10.31 0.29 -7.14
N PHE A 175 -11.47 -0.05 -7.70
CA PHE A 175 -12.22 0.83 -8.58
C PHE A 175 -13.51 1.29 -7.91
N ARG A 176 -13.56 2.56 -7.50
CA ARG A 176 -14.72 3.20 -6.84
C ARG A 176 -15.97 3.12 -7.73
N LYS A 177 -15.82 3.39 -9.03
CA LYS A 177 -16.94 3.41 -9.99
C LYS A 177 -17.68 2.08 -10.11
N THR A 178 -16.95 0.97 -10.05
CA THR A 178 -17.52 -0.37 -10.24
C THR A 178 -17.71 -1.12 -8.93
N GLY A 179 -17.03 -0.72 -7.85
CA GLY A 179 -16.95 -1.49 -6.61
C GLY A 179 -16.12 -2.77 -6.74
N MET A 180 -15.29 -2.88 -7.79
CA MET A 180 -14.47 -4.07 -8.06
C MET A 180 -13.02 -3.84 -7.64
N VAL A 181 -12.35 -4.94 -7.34
CA VAL A 181 -10.90 -5.01 -7.13
C VAL A 181 -10.31 -5.88 -8.21
N ARG A 182 -9.29 -5.37 -8.91
CA ARG A 182 -8.52 -6.12 -9.90
C ARG A 182 -7.12 -6.35 -9.40
N LYS A 183 -6.66 -7.60 -9.52
CA LYS A 183 -5.29 -7.98 -9.21
C LYS A 183 -4.75 -8.89 -10.30
N HIS A 184 -3.50 -8.69 -10.67
CA HIS A 184 -2.81 -9.58 -11.59
C HIS A 184 -2.54 -10.93 -10.93
N VAL A 185 -2.75 -12.01 -11.68
CA VAL A 185 -2.50 -13.38 -11.22
C VAL A 185 -1.74 -14.11 -12.31
N THR A 186 -0.63 -14.76 -11.94
CA THR A 186 0.21 -15.52 -12.86
C THR A 186 -0.61 -16.53 -13.66
N GLY A 187 -0.51 -16.47 -14.99
CA GLY A 187 -1.24 -17.35 -15.91
C GLY A 187 -2.66 -16.89 -16.26
N LYS A 188 -3.11 -15.73 -15.77
CA LYS A 188 -4.37 -15.07 -16.17
C LYS A 188 -4.11 -13.60 -16.48
N GLN A 189 -5.05 -12.95 -17.17
CA GLN A 189 -4.99 -11.50 -17.41
C GLN A 189 -5.17 -10.76 -16.07
N TYR A 190 -6.34 -10.88 -15.45
CA TYR A 190 -6.65 -10.35 -14.12
C TYR A 190 -7.58 -11.27 -13.34
N PHE A 191 -7.45 -11.26 -12.02
CA PHE A 191 -8.50 -11.64 -11.09
C PHE A 191 -9.32 -10.39 -10.75
N GLU A 192 -10.63 -10.47 -10.95
CA GLU A 192 -11.57 -9.40 -10.60
C GLU A 192 -12.64 -9.96 -9.65
N ALA A 193 -12.88 -9.25 -8.56
CA ALA A 193 -13.94 -9.58 -7.61
C ALA A 193 -14.50 -8.32 -6.93
N PRO A 194 -15.75 -8.36 -6.43
CA PRO A 194 -16.31 -7.25 -5.66
C PRO A 194 -15.47 -6.93 -4.44
N PHE A 195 -15.35 -5.64 -4.11
CA PHE A 195 -14.62 -5.16 -2.94
C PHE A 195 -15.08 -5.83 -1.63
N THR A 196 -16.38 -6.14 -1.53
CA THR A 196 -16.98 -6.82 -0.37
C THR A 196 -16.58 -8.29 -0.18
N GLU A 197 -15.99 -8.91 -1.21
CA GLU A 197 -15.43 -10.27 -1.13
C GLU A 197 -14.02 -10.30 -0.48
N PHE A 198 -13.42 -9.14 -0.20
CA PHE A 198 -12.14 -9.04 0.51
C PHE A 198 -12.37 -8.78 2.00
N ASP A 199 -11.48 -9.31 2.83
CA ASP A 199 -11.38 -8.97 4.25
C ASP A 199 -10.15 -8.10 4.46
N ALA A 200 -10.34 -6.94 5.11
CA ALA A 200 -9.23 -6.13 5.58
C ALA A 200 -8.62 -6.74 6.84
N THR A 201 -7.32 -6.93 6.81
CA THR A 201 -6.56 -7.54 7.89
C THR A 201 -5.32 -6.72 8.20
N LEU A 202 -5.01 -6.63 9.48
CA LEU A 202 -3.85 -5.95 10.01
C LEU A 202 -2.83 -6.99 10.46
N ILE A 203 -1.69 -7.05 9.78
CA ILE A 203 -0.60 -7.98 10.08
C ILE A 203 0.51 -7.21 10.77
N ASN A 204 1.00 -7.73 11.90
CA ASN A 204 2.21 -7.22 12.54
C ASN A 204 3.42 -8.00 11.99
N MET A 205 4.30 -7.30 11.29
CA MET A 205 5.55 -7.82 10.74
C MET A 205 6.69 -7.14 11.50
N PRO A 206 7.33 -7.81 12.48
CA PRO A 206 8.50 -7.25 13.15
C PRO A 206 9.60 -7.00 12.12
N ASP A 207 10.25 -5.84 12.18
CA ASP A 207 11.43 -5.59 11.35
C ASP A 207 12.69 -6.26 11.90
N ILE A 208 13.82 -6.07 11.20
CA ILE A 208 15.11 -6.64 11.61
C ILE A 208 15.56 -6.19 13.01
N ASN A 209 15.02 -5.07 13.51
CA ASN A 209 15.31 -4.53 14.84
C ASN A 209 14.25 -4.97 15.88
N GLY A 210 13.29 -5.81 15.48
CA GLY A 210 12.19 -6.27 16.33
C GLY A 210 11.09 -5.22 16.55
N LEU A 211 11.10 -4.10 15.82
CA LEU A 211 10.05 -3.09 15.91
C LEU A 211 8.82 -3.56 15.13
N PRO A 212 7.60 -3.41 15.71
CA PRO A 212 6.39 -3.82 15.02
C PRO A 212 6.16 -2.96 13.77
N ARG A 213 5.90 -3.58 12.62
CA ARG A 213 5.36 -2.88 11.46
C ARG A 213 3.98 -3.41 11.15
N TYR A 214 3.01 -2.53 11.24
CA TYR A 214 1.63 -2.87 10.92
C TYR A 214 1.36 -2.67 9.43
N GLN A 215 0.85 -3.72 8.79
CA GLN A 215 0.53 -3.74 7.37
C GLN A 215 -0.97 -3.99 7.15
N LEU A 216 -1.61 -3.13 6.37
CA LEU A 216 -2.98 -3.30 5.92
C LEU A 216 -3.00 -4.20 4.68
N THR A 217 -3.60 -5.38 4.81
CA THR A 217 -3.69 -6.39 3.76
C THR A 217 -5.14 -6.69 3.45
N LEU A 218 -5.49 -6.67 2.16
CA LEU A 218 -6.77 -7.18 1.67
C LEU A 218 -6.62 -8.64 1.28
N VAL A 219 -7.48 -9.49 1.85
CA VAL A 219 -7.47 -10.94 1.64
C VAL A 219 -8.79 -11.36 1.03
N HIS A 220 -8.75 -11.95 -0.16
CA HIS A 220 -9.94 -12.45 -0.82
C HIS A 220 -10.49 -13.67 -0.07
N ARG A 221 -11.80 -13.66 0.24
CA ARG A 221 -12.42 -14.66 1.12
C ARG A 221 -12.50 -16.06 0.49
N TYR A 222 -12.56 -16.16 -0.83
CA TYR A 222 -12.85 -17.42 -1.54
C TYR A 222 -11.68 -17.97 -2.38
N GLN A 223 -10.64 -17.17 -2.61
CA GLN A 223 -9.50 -17.51 -3.46
C GLN A 223 -8.21 -17.16 -2.72
N PRO A 224 -7.09 -17.84 -2.99
CA PRO A 224 -5.83 -17.61 -2.28
C PRO A 224 -5.14 -16.37 -2.85
N ILE A 225 -5.81 -15.23 -2.71
CA ILE A 225 -5.43 -13.95 -3.28
C ILE A 225 -5.42 -12.93 -2.15
N SER A 226 -4.24 -12.43 -1.81
CA SER A 226 -4.05 -11.35 -0.84
C SER A 226 -3.06 -10.32 -1.36
N PHE A 227 -3.19 -9.07 -0.97
CA PHE A 227 -2.23 -8.03 -1.32
C PHE A 227 -2.20 -6.93 -0.27
N ASN A 228 -1.05 -6.29 -0.16
CA ASN A 228 -0.88 -5.13 0.70
C ASN A 228 -1.48 -3.92 0.00
N VAL A 229 -2.26 -3.14 0.74
CA VAL A 229 -2.77 -1.87 0.23
C VAL A 229 -1.57 -0.92 0.13
N PRO A 230 -1.30 -0.30 -1.04
CA PRO A 230 -0.13 0.55 -1.26
C PRO A 230 -0.34 1.95 -0.67
N ILE A 231 -0.78 2.00 0.58
CA ILE A 231 -1.12 3.21 1.30
C ILE A 231 -0.22 3.28 2.53
N GLY A 232 0.47 4.41 2.71
CA GLY A 232 1.27 4.68 3.91
C GLY A 232 2.34 3.62 4.18
N LEU A 233 3.13 3.23 3.18
CA LEU A 233 4.02 2.06 3.25
C LEU A 233 5.17 2.18 4.27
N GLU A 234 5.36 3.33 4.90
CA GLU A 234 6.40 3.53 5.91
C GLU A 234 6.04 2.92 7.27
N GLY A 235 7.07 2.48 8.00
CA GLY A 235 7.01 1.65 9.21
C GLY A 235 6.16 2.21 10.35
N VAL A 236 4.84 2.02 10.25
CA VAL A 236 3.88 2.41 11.28
C VAL A 236 4.01 1.46 12.47
N LEU A 237 4.54 2.03 13.56
CA LEU A 237 4.72 1.36 14.85
C LEU A 237 3.41 1.18 15.63
N ASP A 238 2.39 1.98 15.32
CA ASP A 238 1.07 1.93 15.97
C ASP A 238 -0.02 1.59 14.96
N GLY A 239 -0.59 0.39 15.09
CA GLY A 239 -1.58 -0.11 14.14
C GLY A 239 -2.88 0.70 14.08
N ARG A 240 -3.15 1.64 15.02
CA ARG A 240 -4.29 2.58 14.91
C ARG A 240 -4.22 3.42 13.63
N PHE A 241 -3.04 3.76 13.15
CA PHE A 241 -2.87 4.47 11.89
C PHE A 241 -3.31 3.63 10.68
N ARG A 242 -3.06 2.31 10.70
CA ARG A 242 -3.61 1.40 9.68
C ARG A 242 -5.14 1.28 9.73
N LEU A 243 -5.76 1.58 10.87
CA LEU A 243 -7.22 1.66 10.96
C LEU A 243 -7.76 2.91 10.29
N ALA A 244 -7.08 4.05 10.43
CA ALA A 244 -7.39 5.27 9.69
C ALA A 244 -7.16 5.09 8.17
N ASP A 245 -6.13 4.35 7.76
CA ASP A 245 -5.93 3.95 6.35
C ASP A 245 -7.13 3.15 5.83
N TRP A 246 -7.61 2.18 6.60
CA TRP A 246 -8.78 1.37 6.24
C TRP A 246 -10.07 2.19 6.23
N ASP A 247 -10.26 3.12 7.19
CA ASP A 247 -11.40 4.04 7.21
C ASP A 247 -11.42 4.93 5.96
N THR A 248 -10.27 5.52 5.63
CA THR A 248 -10.09 6.37 4.44
C THR A 248 -10.36 5.59 3.16
N LEU A 249 -9.81 4.38 3.03
CA LEU A 249 -10.02 3.54 1.85
C LEU A 249 -11.49 3.11 1.69
N GLN A 250 -12.17 2.74 2.77
CA GLN A 250 -13.58 2.38 2.68
C GLN A 250 -14.45 3.58 2.29
N ARG A 251 -14.18 4.77 2.84
CA ARG A 251 -14.87 6.01 2.45
C ARG A 251 -14.59 6.36 0.99
N PHE A 252 -13.36 6.15 0.52
CA PHE A 252 -13.02 6.25 -0.90
C PHE A 252 -13.76 5.25 -1.77
N MET A 253 -14.02 4.03 -1.31
CA MET A 253 -14.80 3.06 -2.11
C MET A 253 -16.31 3.28 -2.02
N ASP A 254 -16.81 3.92 -0.96
CA ASP A 254 -18.24 4.12 -0.72
C ASP A 254 -18.79 5.29 -1.53
N ILE A 255 -19.62 4.99 -2.53
CA ILE A 255 -20.24 5.99 -3.40
C ILE A 255 -21.39 6.75 -2.73
N SER A 256 -21.76 6.41 -1.49
CA SER A 256 -22.72 7.18 -0.69
C SER A 256 -22.07 8.32 0.10
N LEU A 257 -20.74 8.40 0.09
CA LEU A 257 -19.96 9.46 0.71
C LEU A 257 -19.17 10.25 -0.34
N PRO A 258 -18.87 11.54 -0.11
CA PRO A 258 -17.88 12.26 -0.91
C PRO A 258 -16.51 11.61 -0.78
N LEU A 259 -15.61 11.92 -1.73
CA LEU A 259 -14.21 11.52 -1.64
C LEU A 259 -13.61 12.00 -0.30
N PRO A 260 -12.75 11.18 0.33
CA PRO A 260 -11.99 11.57 1.51
C PRO A 260 -11.30 12.92 1.35
N ASP A 261 -11.20 13.67 2.45
CA ASP A 261 -10.60 14.99 2.43
C ASP A 261 -9.08 14.90 2.60
N ILE A 262 -8.40 14.52 1.52
CA ILE A 262 -6.96 14.34 1.47
C ILE A 262 -6.34 15.08 0.28
N PRO A 263 -5.08 15.52 0.36
CA PRO A 263 -4.38 16.24 -0.71
C PRO A 263 -4.44 15.53 -2.07
N GLN A 264 -4.28 14.20 -2.11
CA GLN A 264 -4.26 13.42 -3.35
C GLN A 264 -5.56 13.51 -4.15
N LEU A 265 -6.70 13.66 -3.47
CA LEU A 265 -8.01 13.62 -4.10
C LEU A 265 -8.58 15.02 -4.38
N GLU A 266 -7.98 16.08 -3.83
CA GLU A 266 -8.42 17.47 -4.03
C GLU A 266 -8.57 17.86 -5.51
N PRO A 267 -7.60 17.56 -6.41
CA PRO A 267 -7.70 17.94 -7.82
C PRO A 267 -8.91 17.31 -8.53
N PHE A 268 -9.38 16.16 -8.05
CA PHE A 268 -10.39 15.35 -8.72
C PHE A 268 -11.79 15.50 -8.12
N ARG A 269 -11.98 16.31 -7.08
CA ARG A 269 -13.27 16.45 -6.37
C ARG A 269 -14.41 16.87 -7.28
N ALA A 270 -14.14 17.76 -8.24
CA ALA A 270 -15.13 18.21 -9.22
C ALA A 270 -15.53 17.13 -10.25
N LEU A 271 -14.69 16.10 -10.44
CA LEU A 271 -14.93 15.02 -11.39
C LEU A 271 -15.81 13.90 -10.80
N ASP A 272 -15.81 13.72 -9.47
CA ASP A 272 -16.68 12.76 -8.79
C ASP A 272 -18.08 13.37 -8.52
N PRO A 273 -19.18 12.84 -9.08
CA PRO A 273 -20.49 13.47 -8.98
C PRO A 273 -21.00 13.67 -7.54
N VAL A 274 -20.78 12.67 -6.67
CA VAL A 274 -21.22 12.72 -5.27
C VAL A 274 -20.45 13.80 -4.51
N THR A 275 -19.15 13.90 -4.76
CA THR A 275 -18.29 14.91 -4.16
C THR A 275 -18.61 16.30 -4.69
N ALA A 276 -18.81 16.44 -6.01
CA ALA A 276 -19.17 17.71 -6.62
C ALA A 276 -20.53 18.24 -6.11
N GLU A 277 -21.53 17.37 -5.92
CA GLU A 277 -22.81 17.76 -5.30
C GLU A 277 -22.63 18.17 -3.83
N TYR A 278 -21.80 17.44 -3.08
CA TYR A 278 -21.48 17.75 -1.68
C TYR A 278 -20.79 19.12 -1.54
N ASP A 279 -19.82 19.40 -2.42
CA ASP A 279 -19.06 20.66 -2.43
C ASP A 279 -19.95 21.84 -2.88
N LYS A 280 -20.76 21.67 -3.93
CA LYS A 280 -21.75 22.68 -4.37
C LYS A 280 -22.78 23.02 -3.29
N ALA A 281 -23.11 22.07 -2.42
CA ALA A 281 -23.98 22.29 -1.27
C ALA A 281 -23.30 23.04 -0.12
N GLY A 282 -22.03 23.46 -0.27
CA GLY A 282 -21.27 24.20 0.74
C GLY A 282 -20.83 23.33 1.93
N LYS A 283 -20.86 22.00 1.81
CA LYS A 283 -20.58 21.08 2.92
C LYS A 283 -19.10 20.77 3.11
N ARG A 284 -18.23 21.20 2.18
CA ARG A 284 -16.78 21.00 2.24
C ARG A 284 -16.13 21.64 3.46
N GLY A 285 -16.66 22.76 3.95
CA GLY A 285 -16.16 23.45 5.15
C GLY A 285 -14.81 24.16 5.00
N ARG A 286 -14.22 24.18 3.80
CA ARG A 286 -12.93 24.81 3.48
C ARG A 286 -12.85 25.26 2.00
N PRO A 287 -11.93 26.16 1.64
CA PRO A 287 -11.72 26.60 0.25
C PRO A 287 -11.31 25.46 -0.70
N ASP A 288 -11.48 25.70 -2.00
CA ASP A 288 -11.29 24.66 -3.01
C ASP A 288 -9.85 24.21 -3.22
N ASP A 289 -8.89 25.12 -3.05
CA ASP A 289 -7.45 24.88 -3.15
C ASP A 289 -6.77 24.83 -1.76
N TYR A 290 -7.47 24.36 -0.72
CA TYR A 290 -6.92 24.32 0.64
C TYR A 290 -5.60 23.54 0.70
N TRP A 291 -5.56 22.31 0.18
CA TRP A 291 -4.35 21.47 0.30
C TRP A 291 -3.21 22.02 -0.53
N ALA A 292 -3.50 22.64 -1.67
CA ALA A 292 -2.49 23.28 -2.50
C ALA A 292 -1.95 24.61 -1.94
N ASN A 293 -2.72 25.30 -1.10
CA ASN A 293 -2.31 26.55 -0.44
C ASN A 293 -1.75 26.32 0.96
N LEU A 294 -2.00 25.16 1.56
CA LEU A 294 -1.46 24.77 2.86
C LEU A 294 0.00 24.34 2.69
N SER A 295 0.91 24.99 3.42
CA SER A 295 2.31 24.57 3.45
C SER A 295 2.43 23.21 4.15
N HIS A 296 3.23 22.29 3.59
CA HIS A 296 3.52 21.00 4.21
C HIS A 296 4.12 21.18 5.62
N ASP A 297 5.02 22.15 5.79
CA ASP A 297 5.60 22.50 7.10
C ASP A 297 4.55 22.97 8.12
N ASP A 298 3.55 23.74 7.65
CA ASP A 298 2.48 24.25 8.51
C ASP A 298 1.52 23.12 8.91
N TRP A 299 1.19 22.24 7.98
CA TRP A 299 0.42 21.03 8.27
C TRP A 299 1.13 20.12 9.28
N PHE A 300 2.41 19.83 9.04
CA PHE A 300 3.22 18.98 9.91
C PHE A 300 3.32 19.53 11.33
N LYS A 301 3.51 20.84 11.48
CA LYS A 301 3.65 21.48 12.81
C LYS A 301 2.32 21.62 13.55
N ASN A 302 1.25 21.97 12.83
CA ASN A 302 0.01 22.44 13.47
C ASN A 302 -1.17 21.47 13.33
N HIS A 303 -1.25 20.67 12.27
CA HIS A 303 -2.42 19.84 11.96
C HIS A 303 -2.15 18.34 12.17
N GLU A 304 -0.97 17.84 11.81
CA GLU A 304 -0.61 16.43 12.00
C GLU A 304 -0.74 16.00 13.48
N PRO A 305 -0.25 16.78 14.49
CA PRO A 305 -0.36 16.35 15.89
C PRO A 305 -1.81 16.18 16.35
N GLU A 306 -2.72 17.04 15.89
CA GLU A 306 -4.14 16.95 16.19
C GLU A 306 -4.78 15.72 15.55
N LEU A 307 -4.45 15.44 14.29
CA LEU A 307 -4.93 14.25 13.59
C LEU A 307 -4.40 12.96 14.23
N ARG A 308 -3.11 12.91 14.57
CA ARG A 308 -2.52 11.78 15.31
C ARG A 308 -3.21 11.57 16.65
N LYS A 309 -3.53 12.66 17.36
CA LYS A 309 -4.30 12.58 18.61
C LYS A 309 -5.71 12.06 18.37
N ALA A 310 -6.40 12.50 17.32
CA ALA A 310 -7.71 11.97 16.93
C ALA A 310 -7.66 10.47 16.64
N ILE A 311 -6.69 10.03 15.83
CA ILE A 311 -6.46 8.60 15.50
C ILE A 311 -6.20 7.78 16.77
N THR A 312 -5.33 8.27 17.66
CA THR A 312 -4.91 7.52 18.85
C THR A 312 -5.96 7.50 19.96
N SER A 313 -6.77 8.56 20.07
CA SER A 313 -7.83 8.68 21.09
C SER A 313 -9.17 8.07 20.67
N PHE A 314 -9.39 7.83 19.38
CA PHE A 314 -10.63 7.24 18.89
C PHE A 314 -10.82 5.79 19.38
N TYR A 315 -12.04 5.46 19.80
CA TYR A 315 -12.39 4.12 20.25
C TYR A 315 -12.71 3.19 19.08
N TRP A 316 -11.67 2.75 18.38
CA TRP A 316 -11.77 1.89 17.19
C TRP A 316 -12.52 0.58 17.46
N GLN A 317 -12.37 -0.01 18.65
CA GLN A 317 -13.03 -1.25 19.03
C GLN A 317 -14.56 -1.11 19.12
N GLY A 318 -15.06 0.11 19.29
CA GLY A 318 -16.47 0.46 19.31
C GLY A 318 -17.15 0.40 17.94
N LEU A 319 -16.38 0.37 16.85
CA LEU A 319 -16.96 0.28 15.52
C LEU A 319 -17.70 -1.05 15.34
N LYS A 320 -18.97 -0.94 14.95
CA LYS A 320 -19.80 -2.08 14.54
C LYS A 320 -19.31 -2.60 13.18
N ASP A 321 -19.20 -3.92 13.08
CA ASP A 321 -18.89 -4.58 11.81
C ASP A 321 -20.20 -4.89 11.07
N TYR A 322 -20.48 -4.20 9.95
CA TYR A 322 -21.66 -4.46 9.13
C TYR A 322 -21.55 -5.67 8.21
N MET A 323 -20.37 -6.31 8.13
CA MET A 323 -20.20 -7.59 7.45
C MET A 323 -20.56 -8.77 8.37
N ALA A 324 -20.54 -8.57 9.69
CA ALA A 324 -20.84 -9.61 10.66
C ALA A 324 -22.23 -10.23 10.40
N GLY A 325 -22.29 -11.56 10.33
CA GLY A 325 -23.52 -12.31 10.04
C GLY A 325 -23.97 -12.29 8.58
N LYS A 326 -23.22 -11.65 7.67
CA LYS A 326 -23.53 -11.65 6.22
C LYS A 326 -22.80 -12.74 5.45
N VAL A 327 -21.86 -13.45 6.07
CA VAL A 327 -21.11 -14.57 5.48
C VAL A 327 -21.52 -15.88 6.16
N PRO A 328 -22.39 -16.70 5.54
CA PRO A 328 -22.79 -17.98 6.14
C PRO A 328 -21.62 -18.94 6.32
N GLY A 329 -21.56 -19.67 7.44
CA GLY A 329 -20.53 -20.68 7.69
C GLY A 329 -19.18 -20.11 8.12
N ARG A 330 -19.17 -18.86 8.61
CA ARG A 330 -17.99 -18.11 9.09
C ARG A 330 -18.16 -17.63 10.55
N GLU A 331 -19.20 -18.09 11.23
CA GLU A 331 -19.62 -17.56 12.53
C GLU A 331 -18.53 -17.74 13.60
N GLU A 332 -17.85 -18.88 13.59
CA GLU A 332 -16.74 -19.17 14.51
C GLU A 332 -15.54 -18.27 14.24
N GLU A 333 -15.10 -18.14 12.97
CA GLU A 333 -13.98 -17.27 12.61
C GLU A 333 -14.29 -15.79 12.90
N ASP A 334 -15.55 -15.37 12.70
CA ASP A 334 -16.04 -14.04 13.02
C ASP A 334 -15.99 -13.78 14.53
N GLN A 335 -16.38 -14.76 15.35
CA GLN A 335 -16.31 -14.66 16.82
C GLN A 335 -14.87 -14.58 17.32
N ILE A 336 -13.96 -15.41 16.78
CA ILE A 336 -12.54 -15.38 17.11
C ILE A 336 -11.93 -14.03 16.71
N ALA A 337 -12.21 -13.56 15.50
CA ALA A 337 -11.73 -12.27 15.02
C ALA A 337 -12.25 -11.13 15.92
N ARG A 338 -13.53 -11.16 16.30
CA ARG A 338 -14.12 -10.15 17.18
C ARG A 338 -13.52 -10.20 18.59
N SER A 339 -13.29 -11.38 19.14
CA SER A 339 -12.65 -11.55 20.46
C SER A 339 -11.25 -10.93 20.46
N ARG A 340 -10.44 -11.22 19.43
CA ARG A 340 -9.11 -10.63 19.25
C ARG A 340 -9.19 -9.11 19.10
N TRP A 341 -10.09 -8.61 18.27
CA TRP A 341 -10.37 -7.19 18.09
C TRP A 341 -10.67 -6.47 19.41
N CYS A 342 -11.56 -7.01 20.22
CA CYS A 342 -11.92 -6.42 21.51
C CYS A 342 -10.79 -6.53 22.55
N SER A 343 -9.94 -7.57 22.48
CA SER A 343 -8.81 -7.76 23.39
C SER A 343 -7.55 -6.94 23.03
N MET A 344 -7.52 -6.35 21.83
CA MET A 344 -6.34 -5.65 21.32
C MET A 344 -6.02 -4.42 22.17
N LYS A 345 -4.80 -4.38 22.70
CA LYS A 345 -4.25 -3.22 23.41
C LYS A 345 -3.24 -2.52 22.52
N TRP A 346 -3.52 -1.27 22.18
CA TRP A 346 -2.59 -0.41 21.47
C TRP A 346 -1.48 0.00 22.45
N LYS A 347 -0.21 -0.22 22.08
CA LYS A 347 0.89 0.38 22.82
C LYS A 347 0.90 1.87 22.49
N GLY A 348 0.79 2.68 23.54
CA GLY A 348 0.68 4.14 23.47
C GLY A 348 1.93 4.80 22.93
#